data_AF-A1RZI8-F1
#
_entry.id   AF-A1RZI8-F1
#
_cell.length_a   1.000
_cell.length_b   1.000
_cell.length_c   1.000
_cell.angle_alpha   90.00
_cell.angle_beta   90.00
_cell.angle_gamma   90.00
#
_symmetry.space_group_name_H-M   'P 1'
#
loop_
_entity.id
_entity.type
_entity.pdbx_description
1 polymer ?
#
loop_
_entity_poly.entity_id
_entity_poly.type
_entity_poly.pdbx_seq_one_letter_code
_entity_poly.pdbx_strand_id
1 'polypeptide(L)'
;MKEDEAVAAGEAGAEFDEEFVRGKLRELLRKALFHRYNYRGLEATHNKVMWELINIKANYARYGEAYVELVNKFEVGKEKAFRIARKVAKEALERIDELEIKRTGKTTWQVKLPGERWRVYIYLKPSGKWCVEIRLYIKVAKLRLPDILKLPPEWLRIAQEGWVFGDATYRARYREIAMTTSQAWQVASFPGFWPGKEVEVHIKSIAIHEKRHVSIMWTVKVKGVCNVPRVWSFPKVVKQRIIVDEIEKANEGEIDEQRALKLALLYAADGEYPGSNSARRVLEFAVGRRSRWIRTEQSVRLAKLLLEKAPQVVAFLCASGCRKAQYLARLALVESRKPRAARQQHGFYAPIAGAMLNLVIVTTGDEYAYIYARMPVSNAPQGWYERAVEEGWTVNVVRNAGTLYYEVPQDSLFEHASEDPELWEALYSFALAKAQAKPAAKKLVEKLLRIKPARAQE
;
A
#
# COMPACT_ATOMS: atom_id res chain seq x y z
N MET A 1 -6.75 4.36 -22.16
CA MET A 1 -7.51 5.53 -22.64
C MET A 1 -8.51 5.98 -21.58
N LYS A 2 -8.12 7.03 -20.86
CA LYS A 2 -8.94 8.03 -20.17
C LYS A 2 -7.96 9.17 -19.93
N GLU A 3 -7.52 9.74 -21.06
CA GLU A 3 -6.88 11.03 -21.11
C GLU A 3 -7.98 12.11 -21.08
N ASP A 4 -7.56 13.30 -20.66
CA ASP A 4 -8.28 14.57 -20.75
C ASP A 4 -9.33 14.88 -19.67
N GLU A 5 -8.82 15.40 -18.54
CA GLU A 5 -9.26 16.69 -17.97
C GLU A 5 -8.28 17.10 -16.85
N ALA A 6 -7.01 17.27 -17.21
CA ALA A 6 -6.07 18.07 -16.45
C ALA A 6 -5.88 19.38 -17.20
N VAL A 7 -6.93 20.22 -17.19
CA VAL A 7 -6.84 21.58 -17.72
C VAL A 7 -5.73 22.30 -16.96
N ALA A 8 -4.80 22.83 -17.74
CA ALA A 8 -3.61 23.54 -17.34
C ALA A 8 -3.91 24.61 -16.28
N ALA A 9 -3.34 24.45 -15.09
CA ALA A 9 -3.29 25.48 -14.06
C ALA A 9 -2.09 26.42 -14.27
N GLY A 10 -1.78 26.74 -15.53
CA GLY A 10 -0.78 27.69 -15.95
C GLY A 10 -1.37 28.46 -17.14
N GLU A 11 -1.41 29.78 -17.02
CA GLU A 11 -1.77 30.71 -18.11
C GLU A 11 -3.27 30.90 -18.41
N ALA A 12 -4.06 31.15 -17.36
CA ALA A 12 -5.16 32.11 -17.43
C ALA A 12 -5.39 32.67 -16.03
N GLY A 13 -5.18 33.97 -15.84
CA GLY A 13 -5.55 34.67 -14.62
C GLY A 13 -7.05 34.79 -14.51
N ALA A 14 -7.74 33.72 -14.11
CA ALA A 14 -9.11 33.86 -13.62
C ALA A 14 -9.06 34.73 -12.36
N GLU A 15 -9.31 36.03 -12.54
CA GLU A 15 -9.43 36.97 -11.46
C GLU A 15 -10.78 36.73 -10.80
N PHE A 16 -10.78 35.85 -9.78
CA PHE A 16 -11.97 35.63 -8.99
C PHE A 16 -12.24 36.87 -8.14
N ASP A 17 -13.32 37.55 -8.46
CA ASP A 17 -13.82 38.69 -7.68
C ASP A 17 -14.30 38.26 -6.29
N GLU A 18 -14.57 39.25 -5.46
CA GLU A 18 -15.01 39.03 -4.09
C GLU A 18 -16.37 38.32 -4.02
N GLU A 19 -17.29 38.63 -4.93
CA GLU A 19 -18.64 38.05 -4.95
C GLU A 19 -18.59 36.54 -5.24
N PHE A 20 -17.77 36.12 -6.20
CA PHE A 20 -17.53 34.73 -6.50
C PHE A 20 -16.93 34.00 -5.29
N VAL A 21 -15.92 34.59 -4.65
CA VAL A 21 -15.27 34.00 -3.47
C VAL A 21 -16.26 33.88 -2.30
N ARG A 22 -17.11 34.88 -2.10
CA ARG A 22 -18.20 34.88 -1.10
C ARG A 22 -19.22 33.79 -1.40
N GLY A 23 -19.62 33.65 -2.67
CA GLY A 23 -20.49 32.57 -3.15
C GLY A 23 -19.89 31.19 -2.87
N LYS A 24 -18.60 30.99 -3.14
CA LYS A 24 -17.89 29.74 -2.85
C LYS A 24 -17.76 29.46 -1.36
N LEU A 25 -17.50 30.48 -0.55
CA LEU A 25 -17.52 30.36 0.91
C LEU A 25 -18.91 29.87 1.39
N ARG A 26 -19.98 30.52 0.93
CA ARG A 26 -21.37 30.17 1.25
C ARG A 26 -21.67 28.72 0.90
N GLU A 27 -21.32 28.29 -0.31
CA GLU A 27 -21.50 26.93 -0.82
C GLU A 27 -20.83 25.90 0.11
N LEU A 28 -19.56 26.10 0.44
CA LEU A 28 -18.76 25.14 1.20
C LEU A 28 -19.17 25.07 2.67
N LEU A 29 -19.45 26.22 3.31
CA LEU A 29 -19.95 26.24 4.69
C LEU A 29 -21.32 25.54 4.80
N ARG A 30 -22.24 25.79 3.85
CA ARG A 30 -23.53 25.08 3.80
C ARG A 30 -23.36 23.58 3.64
N LYS A 31 -22.48 23.13 2.72
CA LYS A 31 -22.14 21.70 2.56
C LYS A 31 -21.59 21.09 3.86
N ALA A 32 -20.78 21.83 4.61
CA ALA A 32 -20.21 21.35 5.87
C ALA A 32 -21.25 21.18 6.98
N LEU A 33 -22.22 22.10 7.09
CA LEU A 33 -23.21 22.12 8.16
C LEU A 33 -24.48 21.31 7.85
N PHE A 34 -24.98 21.40 6.61
CA PHE A 34 -26.27 20.84 6.17
C PHE A 34 -26.07 19.77 5.08
N HIS A 35 -25.08 18.90 5.26
CA HIS A 35 -24.68 17.93 4.26
C HIS A 35 -25.84 17.04 3.76
N ARG A 36 -25.89 16.80 2.44
CA ARG A 36 -26.74 15.77 1.80
C ARG A 36 -25.95 14.47 1.65
N TYR A 37 -26.64 13.33 1.45
CA TYR A 37 -26.08 11.96 1.45
C TYR A 37 -24.70 11.75 0.80
N ASN A 38 -24.34 12.51 -0.24
CA ASN A 38 -23.09 12.36 -0.99
C ASN A 38 -21.89 13.14 -0.45
N TYR A 39 -22.03 13.89 0.65
CA TYR A 39 -20.97 14.71 1.22
C TYR A 39 -20.78 14.43 2.71
N ARG A 40 -19.55 14.12 3.15
CA ARG A 40 -19.28 13.92 4.58
C ARG A 40 -19.07 15.27 5.29
N GLY A 41 -20.14 15.81 5.89
CA GLY A 41 -20.15 17.07 6.64
C GLY A 41 -19.32 17.07 7.93
N LEU A 42 -19.43 18.15 8.70
CA LEU A 42 -18.76 18.33 9.99
C LEU A 42 -19.13 17.21 10.98
N GLU A 43 -20.42 16.97 11.16
CA GLU A 43 -20.94 15.97 12.11
C GLU A 43 -20.54 14.53 11.71
N ALA A 44 -20.74 14.15 10.45
CA ALA A 44 -20.32 12.84 9.97
C ALA A 44 -18.79 12.63 10.09
N THR A 45 -18.00 13.69 9.91
CA THR A 45 -16.53 13.62 10.11
C THR A 45 -16.18 13.53 11.59
N HIS A 46 -16.88 14.26 12.46
CA HIS A 46 -16.70 14.20 13.91
C HIS A 46 -16.97 12.80 14.46
N ASN A 47 -18.08 12.18 14.05
CA ASN A 47 -18.45 10.81 14.43
C ASN A 47 -17.44 9.80 13.90
N LYS A 48 -17.02 9.92 12.64
CA LYS A 48 -15.99 9.05 12.06
C LYS A 48 -14.68 9.10 12.85
N VAL A 49 -14.19 10.30 13.15
CA VAL A 49 -12.92 10.47 13.88
C VAL A 49 -13.07 9.98 15.32
N MET A 50 -14.23 10.18 15.95
CA MET A 50 -14.52 9.61 17.28
C MET A 50 -14.38 8.07 17.26
N TRP A 51 -15.01 7.38 16.31
CA TRP A 51 -14.89 5.93 16.16
C TRP A 51 -13.45 5.48 15.88
N GLU A 52 -12.70 6.23 15.06
CA GLU A 52 -11.28 5.95 14.85
C GLU A 52 -10.48 6.05 16.16
N LEU A 53 -10.70 7.11 16.96
CA LEU A 53 -10.00 7.30 18.23
C LEU A 53 -10.39 6.26 19.29
N ILE A 54 -11.66 5.88 19.41
CA ILE A 54 -12.12 4.84 20.35
C ILE A 54 -11.41 3.51 20.05
N ASN A 55 -11.34 3.13 18.77
CA ASN A 55 -10.66 1.90 18.36
C ASN A 55 -9.16 1.98 18.64
N ILE A 56 -8.52 3.12 18.36
CA ILE A 56 -7.09 3.32 18.68
C ILE A 56 -6.88 3.19 20.19
N LYS A 57 -7.68 3.85 21.01
CA LYS A 57 -7.60 3.82 22.48
C LYS A 57 -7.67 2.39 23.01
N ALA A 58 -8.68 1.63 22.58
CA ALA A 58 -8.85 0.23 22.98
C ALA A 58 -7.63 -0.62 22.61
N ASN A 59 -7.14 -0.48 21.37
CA ASN A 59 -5.97 -1.22 20.91
C ASN A 59 -4.67 -0.78 21.59
N TYR A 60 -4.58 0.50 21.99
CA TYR A 60 -3.39 1.08 22.61
C TYR A 60 -3.28 0.84 24.10
N ALA A 61 -4.32 0.32 24.76
CA ALA A 61 -4.27 -0.09 26.16
C ALA A 61 -3.09 -1.04 26.44
N ARG A 62 -2.78 -1.95 25.50
CA ARG A 62 -1.65 -2.89 25.61
C ARG A 62 -0.25 -2.25 25.54
N TYR A 63 -0.15 -0.98 25.12
CA TYR A 63 1.11 -0.24 25.03
C TYR A 63 1.32 0.73 26.20
N GLY A 64 0.41 0.71 27.19
CA GLY A 64 0.54 1.44 28.45
C GLY A 64 -0.28 2.73 28.52
N GLU A 65 -0.43 3.21 29.75
CA GLU A 65 -1.33 4.33 30.09
C GLU A 65 -0.99 5.63 29.35
N ALA A 66 0.29 5.91 29.11
CA ALA A 66 0.72 7.12 28.40
C ALA A 66 0.13 7.22 26.97
N TYR A 67 -0.03 6.09 26.28
CA TYR A 67 -0.65 6.04 24.95
C TYR A 67 -2.16 6.17 25.01
N VAL A 68 -2.80 5.62 26.05
CA VAL A 68 -4.23 5.82 26.30
C VAL A 68 -4.53 7.28 26.64
N GLU A 69 -3.72 7.90 27.50
CA GLU A 69 -3.82 9.32 27.86
C GLU A 69 -3.65 10.22 26.64
N LEU A 70 -2.71 9.88 25.75
CA LEU A 70 -2.53 10.60 24.49
C LEU A 70 -3.81 10.61 23.64
N VAL A 71 -4.46 9.46 23.49
CA VAL A 71 -5.69 9.34 22.69
C VAL A 71 -6.87 10.03 23.38
N ASN A 72 -6.97 9.96 24.72
CA ASN A 72 -7.96 10.73 25.48
C ASN A 72 -7.83 12.24 25.22
N LYS A 73 -6.59 12.75 25.21
CA LYS A 73 -6.33 14.17 24.86
C LYS A 73 -6.81 14.48 23.45
N PHE A 74 -6.64 13.56 22.49
CA PHE A 74 -7.14 13.74 21.12
C PHE A 74 -8.67 13.82 21.05
N GLU A 75 -9.38 13.01 21.82
CA GLU A 75 -10.85 13.06 21.90
C GLU A 75 -11.32 14.44 22.38
N VAL A 76 -10.76 14.94 23.49
CA VAL A 76 -11.07 16.26 24.04
C VAL A 76 -10.73 17.39 23.05
N GLY A 77 -9.55 17.31 22.42
CA GLY A 77 -9.11 18.26 21.41
C GLY A 77 -10.05 18.30 20.21
N LYS A 78 -10.46 17.12 19.71
CA LYS A 78 -11.42 16.96 18.61
C LYS A 78 -12.76 17.61 18.95
N GLU A 79 -13.33 17.30 20.11
CA GLU A 79 -14.61 17.89 20.55
C GLU A 79 -14.56 19.42 20.54
N LYS A 80 -13.51 19.99 21.14
CA LYS A 80 -13.29 21.43 21.16
C LYS A 80 -13.16 22.00 19.75
N ALA A 81 -12.42 21.34 18.86
CA ALA A 81 -12.21 21.79 17.49
C ALA A 81 -13.51 21.82 16.67
N PHE A 82 -14.32 20.77 16.73
CA PHE A 82 -15.59 20.72 16.01
C PHE A 82 -16.61 21.70 16.56
N ARG A 83 -16.66 21.90 17.89
CA ARG A 83 -17.53 22.92 18.50
C ARG A 83 -17.18 24.32 17.99
N ILE A 84 -15.90 24.69 18.00
CA ILE A 84 -15.44 25.99 17.51
C ILE A 84 -15.69 26.11 15.99
N ALA A 85 -15.34 25.10 15.20
CA ALA A 85 -15.54 25.13 13.76
C ALA A 85 -17.02 25.23 13.37
N ARG A 86 -17.92 24.54 14.08
CA ARG A 86 -19.37 24.64 13.88
C ARG A 86 -19.87 26.04 14.21
N LYS A 87 -19.42 26.63 15.31
CA LYS A 87 -19.75 28.01 15.70
C LYS A 87 -19.33 28.99 14.60
N VAL A 88 -18.05 28.98 14.23
CA VAL A 88 -17.49 29.87 13.19
C VAL A 88 -18.20 29.67 11.84
N ALA A 89 -18.50 28.43 11.45
CA ALA A 89 -19.19 28.16 10.20
C ALA A 89 -20.63 28.69 10.18
N LYS A 90 -21.35 28.63 11.31
CA LYS A 90 -22.71 29.16 11.43
C LYS A 90 -22.70 30.68 11.39
N GLU A 91 -21.90 31.31 12.24
CA GLU A 91 -21.82 32.77 12.32
C GLU A 91 -21.34 33.37 10.98
N ALA A 92 -20.39 32.72 10.29
CA ALA A 92 -19.95 33.14 8.96
C ALA A 92 -21.02 32.95 7.86
N LEU A 93 -21.97 32.03 8.02
CA LEU A 93 -23.11 31.89 7.09
C LEU A 93 -24.21 32.91 7.38
N GLU A 94 -24.49 33.19 8.65
CA GLU A 94 -25.51 34.13 9.09
C GLU A 94 -25.14 35.57 8.72
N ARG A 95 -23.87 35.92 8.90
CA ARG A 95 -23.32 37.27 8.63
C ARG A 95 -22.47 37.30 7.37
N ILE A 96 -22.82 36.46 6.40
CA ILE A 96 -21.96 36.24 5.23
C ILE A 96 -21.73 37.50 4.40
N ASP A 97 -22.66 38.45 4.41
CA ASP A 97 -22.58 39.71 3.66
C ASP A 97 -21.72 40.76 4.41
N GLU A 98 -21.52 40.59 5.71
CA GLU A 98 -20.67 41.44 6.55
C GLU A 98 -19.20 41.00 6.57
N LEU A 99 -18.87 39.88 5.95
CA LEU A 99 -17.50 39.35 5.94
C LEU A 99 -16.58 40.21 5.07
N GLU A 100 -15.40 40.53 5.59
CA GLU A 100 -14.30 41.09 4.82
C GLU A 100 -13.52 39.95 4.14
N ILE A 101 -13.38 40.02 2.81
CA ILE A 101 -12.64 39.03 2.03
C ILE A 101 -11.42 39.70 1.40
N LYS A 102 -10.24 39.41 1.95
CA LYS A 102 -8.98 39.98 1.45
C LYS A 102 -8.15 38.92 0.74
N ARG A 103 -7.77 39.16 -0.52
CA ARG A 103 -6.79 38.31 -1.22
C ARG A 103 -5.43 38.40 -0.53
N THR A 104 -4.85 37.26 -0.16
CA THR A 104 -3.56 37.16 0.56
C THR A 104 -2.50 36.39 -0.22
N GLY A 105 -2.87 35.76 -1.34
CA GLY A 105 -1.96 35.11 -2.26
C GLY A 105 -2.61 34.87 -3.62
N LYS A 106 -1.88 34.26 -4.55
CA LYS A 106 -2.36 34.01 -5.93
C LYS A 106 -3.70 33.28 -5.96
N THR A 107 -3.88 32.30 -5.08
CA THR A 107 -5.07 31.44 -5.02
C THR A 107 -5.67 31.36 -3.61
N THR A 108 -5.44 32.37 -2.75
CA THR A 108 -5.83 32.34 -1.34
C THR A 108 -6.42 33.67 -0.89
N TRP A 109 -7.57 33.59 -0.21
CA TRP A 109 -8.27 34.71 0.38
C TRP A 109 -8.46 34.46 1.87
N GLN A 110 -8.23 35.51 2.65
CA GLN A 110 -8.52 35.54 4.07
C GLN A 110 -9.92 36.11 4.26
N VAL A 111 -10.72 35.42 5.06
CA VAL A 111 -12.09 35.79 5.40
C VAL A 111 -12.13 36.13 6.87
N LYS A 112 -12.68 37.30 7.20
CA LYS A 112 -12.85 37.75 8.58
C LYS A 112 -14.22 38.38 8.76
N LEU A 113 -14.75 38.25 9.97
CA LEU A 113 -15.81 39.11 10.45
C LEU A 113 -15.16 40.22 11.28
N PRO A 114 -15.46 41.52 11.03
CA PRO A 114 -14.93 42.61 11.82
C PRO A 114 -15.20 42.44 13.32
N GLY A 115 -14.20 42.74 14.15
CA GLY A 115 -14.28 42.56 15.62
C GLY A 115 -14.08 41.12 16.12
N GLU A 116 -14.20 40.12 15.25
CA GLU A 116 -14.01 38.71 15.62
C GLU A 116 -12.58 38.22 15.40
N ARG A 117 -12.12 37.31 16.27
CA ARG A 117 -10.77 36.71 16.19
C ARG A 117 -10.69 35.49 15.26
N TRP A 118 -11.54 35.44 14.24
CA TRP A 118 -11.60 34.30 13.33
C TRP A 118 -10.38 34.23 12.40
N ARG A 119 -10.02 33.00 12.00
CA ARG A 119 -8.95 32.72 11.05
C ARG A 119 -9.47 31.80 9.95
N VAL A 120 -10.36 32.32 9.12
CA VAL A 120 -10.94 31.58 7.99
C VAL A 120 -10.18 31.92 6.72
N TYR A 121 -9.85 30.90 5.94
CA TYR A 121 -9.22 31.04 4.64
C TYR A 121 -10.01 30.25 3.62
N ILE A 122 -10.12 30.79 2.41
CA ILE A 122 -10.62 30.08 1.26
C ILE A 122 -9.53 30.07 0.19
N TYR A 123 -9.28 28.93 -0.43
CA TYR A 123 -8.25 28.81 -1.44
C TYR A 123 -8.56 27.75 -2.49
N LEU A 124 -8.02 27.99 -3.68
CA LEU A 124 -8.05 27.06 -4.80
C LEU A 124 -6.80 26.16 -4.73
N LYS A 125 -7.02 24.85 -4.59
CA LYS A 125 -5.95 23.87 -4.60
C LYS A 125 -5.37 23.72 -6.02
N PRO A 126 -4.11 23.25 -6.16
CA PRO A 126 -3.52 22.95 -7.47
C PRO A 126 -4.33 21.97 -8.33
N SER A 127 -5.21 21.17 -7.71
CA SER A 127 -6.15 20.27 -8.39
C SER A 127 -7.39 20.96 -8.96
N GLY A 128 -7.45 22.30 -8.95
CA GLY A 128 -8.59 23.08 -9.38
C GLY A 128 -9.80 23.04 -8.42
N LYS A 129 -9.63 22.51 -7.21
CA LYS A 129 -10.72 22.34 -6.23
C LYS A 129 -10.64 23.34 -5.10
N TRP A 130 -11.78 23.89 -4.70
CA TRP A 130 -11.87 24.85 -3.60
C TRP A 130 -11.79 24.18 -2.22
N CYS A 131 -11.26 24.94 -1.26
CA CYS A 131 -11.16 24.52 0.13
C CYS A 131 -11.37 25.72 1.05
N VAL A 132 -12.23 25.56 2.05
CA VAL A 132 -12.32 26.49 3.19
C VAL A 132 -11.56 25.88 4.37
N GLU A 133 -10.69 26.64 5.00
CA GLU A 133 -9.91 26.24 6.18
C GLU A 133 -10.25 27.16 7.35
N ILE A 134 -10.86 26.60 8.39
CA ILE A 134 -11.06 27.27 9.68
C ILE A 134 -9.84 26.94 10.55
N ARG A 135 -8.92 27.89 10.73
CA ARG A 135 -7.71 27.68 11.51
C ARG A 135 -7.97 27.85 13.01
N LEU A 136 -7.52 26.88 13.78
CA LEU A 136 -7.82 26.73 15.20
C LEU A 136 -6.57 26.79 16.08
N TYR A 137 -5.48 26.14 15.66
CA TYR A 137 -4.23 26.01 16.43
C TYR A 137 -4.42 25.59 17.90
N ILE A 138 -5.34 24.66 18.16
CA ILE A 138 -5.62 24.15 19.49
C ILE A 138 -4.47 23.22 19.89
N LYS A 139 -3.76 23.55 20.97
CA LYS A 139 -2.80 22.61 21.58
C LYS A 139 -3.57 21.51 22.29
N VAL A 140 -3.34 20.28 21.87
CA VAL A 140 -4.06 19.09 22.34
C VAL A 140 -3.24 18.34 23.38
N ALA A 141 -1.95 18.17 23.10
CA ALA A 141 -1.07 17.42 24.00
C ALA A 141 0.35 17.95 23.97
N LYS A 142 1.03 17.82 25.12
CA LYS A 142 2.48 17.97 25.29
C LYS A 142 2.93 16.86 26.24
N LEU A 143 3.74 15.93 25.75
CA LEU A 143 4.11 14.73 26.51
C LEU A 143 5.42 14.11 26.00
N ARG A 144 5.95 13.17 26.76
CA ARG A 144 7.02 12.24 26.34
C ARG A 144 6.46 10.83 26.42
N LEU A 145 6.68 10.03 25.37
CA LEU A 145 6.20 8.65 25.33
C LEU A 145 7.32 7.66 25.62
N PRO A 146 7.01 6.55 26.29
CA PRO A 146 7.97 5.47 26.52
C PRO A 146 8.33 4.76 25.21
N ASP A 147 9.47 4.08 25.20
CA ASP A 147 9.86 3.23 24.06
C ASP A 147 9.12 1.91 24.07
N ILE A 148 8.00 1.86 23.35
CA ILE A 148 7.19 0.65 23.19
C ILE A 148 7.64 -0.20 22.01
N LEU A 149 8.37 0.37 21.06
CA LEU A 149 8.86 -0.35 19.89
C LEU A 149 10.14 -1.13 20.21
N LYS A 150 10.93 -0.66 21.19
CA LYS A 150 12.17 -1.29 21.67
C LYS A 150 13.07 -1.73 20.50
N LEU A 151 13.11 -0.90 19.45
CA LEU A 151 13.92 -1.18 18.28
C LEU A 151 15.39 -0.91 18.62
N PRO A 152 16.34 -1.70 18.08
CA PRO A 152 17.74 -1.32 18.09
C PRO A 152 17.91 0.11 17.56
N PRO A 153 18.85 0.93 18.09
CA PRO A 153 18.98 2.34 17.72
C PRO A 153 19.12 2.59 16.21
N GLU A 154 19.80 1.70 15.50
CA GLU A 154 19.97 1.77 14.04
C GLU A 154 18.65 1.56 13.31
N TRP A 155 17.83 0.61 13.78
CA TRP A 155 16.53 0.30 13.19
C TRP A 155 15.50 1.37 13.49
N LEU A 156 15.53 1.92 14.71
CA LEU A 156 14.72 3.08 15.05
C LEU A 156 15.02 4.25 14.11
N ARG A 157 16.30 4.50 13.82
CA ARG A 157 16.72 5.55 12.86
C ARG A 157 16.19 5.28 11.46
N ILE A 158 16.25 4.04 10.98
CA ILE A 158 15.70 3.65 9.67
C ILE A 158 14.18 3.83 9.62
N ALA A 159 13.47 3.44 10.67
CA ALA A 159 12.02 3.63 10.76
C ALA A 159 11.64 5.12 10.77
N GLN A 160 12.41 5.95 11.49
CA GLN A 160 12.26 7.41 11.48
C GLN A 160 12.53 8.01 10.09
N GLU A 161 13.53 7.49 9.36
CA GLU A 161 13.81 7.91 7.99
C GLU A 161 12.64 7.62 7.05
N GLY A 162 11.99 6.45 7.18
CA GLY A 162 10.77 6.13 6.44
C GLY A 162 9.66 7.17 6.65
N TRP A 163 9.47 7.68 7.87
CA TRP A 163 8.55 8.79 8.13
C TRP A 163 9.00 10.11 7.49
N VAL A 164 10.29 10.42 7.53
CA VAL A 164 10.88 11.67 7.00
C VAL A 164 10.91 11.71 5.46
N PHE A 165 10.89 10.55 4.82
CA PHE A 165 10.75 10.41 3.37
C PHE A 165 9.29 10.45 2.92
N GLY A 166 8.36 10.03 3.76
CA GLY A 166 6.92 10.18 3.53
C GLY A 166 6.40 11.55 4.01
N ASP A 167 5.67 11.55 5.12
CA ASP A 167 4.84 12.68 5.56
C ASP A 167 5.51 13.64 6.55
N ALA A 168 6.66 13.29 7.12
CA ALA A 168 7.35 14.10 8.12
C ALA A 168 8.45 14.96 7.51
N THR A 169 8.66 16.16 8.07
CA THR A 169 9.70 17.09 7.64
C THR A 169 10.61 17.44 8.81
N TYR A 170 11.91 17.23 8.62
CA TYR A 170 12.93 17.73 9.53
C TYR A 170 13.15 19.23 9.31
N ARG A 171 13.16 19.99 10.40
CA ARG A 171 13.40 21.43 10.41
C ARG A 171 14.64 21.72 11.24
N ALA A 172 15.79 21.70 10.56
CA ALA A 172 17.11 21.87 11.19
C ALA A 172 17.20 23.10 12.09
N ARG A 173 16.67 24.25 11.64
CA ARG A 173 16.67 25.52 12.40
C ARG A 173 16.03 25.40 13.78
N TYR A 174 15.00 24.56 13.92
CA TYR A 174 14.24 24.41 15.16
C TYR A 174 14.54 23.09 15.89
N ARG A 175 15.46 22.27 15.36
CA ARG A 175 15.78 20.92 15.86
C ARG A 175 14.50 20.10 16.11
N GLU A 176 13.56 20.19 15.17
CA GLU A 176 12.25 19.55 15.27
C GLU A 176 11.91 18.72 14.03
N ILE A 177 11.13 17.66 14.23
CA ILE A 177 10.43 16.95 13.16
C ILE A 177 8.97 17.36 13.23
N ALA A 178 8.37 17.75 12.11
CA ALA A 178 6.98 18.13 12.02
C ALA A 178 6.23 17.28 11.00
N MET A 179 5.02 16.85 11.33
CA MET A 179 4.10 16.16 10.43
C MET A 179 2.75 16.88 10.46
N THR A 180 2.13 17.07 9.30
CA THR A 180 0.75 17.57 9.18
C THR A 180 -0.09 16.52 8.49
N THR A 181 -1.20 16.12 9.09
CA THR A 181 -2.01 15.01 8.58
C THR A 181 -3.49 15.21 8.89
N SER A 182 -4.36 14.58 8.10
CA SER A 182 -5.77 14.41 8.40
C SER A 182 -6.15 13.03 8.97
N GLN A 183 -5.16 12.14 9.17
CA GLN A 183 -5.37 10.75 9.54
C GLN A 183 -5.10 10.55 11.03
N ALA A 184 -6.13 10.14 11.80
CA ALA A 184 -6.02 9.97 13.24
C ALA A 184 -4.94 8.94 13.63
N TRP A 185 -4.82 7.85 12.87
CA TRP A 185 -3.83 6.80 13.11
C TRP A 185 -2.38 7.32 13.01
N GLN A 186 -2.09 8.24 12.09
CA GLN A 186 -0.75 8.83 11.95
C GLN A 186 -0.41 9.67 13.18
N VAL A 187 -1.37 10.47 13.67
CA VAL A 187 -1.18 11.32 14.86
C VAL A 187 -0.92 10.48 16.10
N ALA A 188 -1.56 9.31 16.21
CA ALA A 188 -1.38 8.39 17.33
C ALA A 188 -0.09 7.58 17.26
N SER A 189 0.30 7.09 16.07
CA SER A 189 1.45 6.21 15.91
C SER A 189 2.77 6.95 15.74
N PHE A 190 2.80 8.06 15.01
CA PHE A 190 4.02 8.81 14.71
C PHE A 190 4.86 9.15 15.97
N PRO A 191 4.26 9.61 17.09
CA PRO A 191 4.99 9.85 18.33
C PRO A 191 5.78 8.64 18.87
N GLY A 192 5.30 7.41 18.63
CA GLY A 192 5.96 6.19 19.11
C GLY A 192 7.30 5.88 18.44
N PHE A 193 7.60 6.53 17.32
CA PHE A 193 8.91 6.44 16.65
C PHE A 193 9.93 7.43 17.22
N TRP A 194 9.58 8.21 18.24
CA TRP A 194 10.46 9.21 18.87
C TRP A 194 10.48 9.04 20.39
N PRO A 195 10.90 7.86 20.89
CA PRO A 195 10.84 7.55 22.31
C PRO A 195 11.63 8.57 23.14
N GLY A 196 11.07 8.96 24.29
CA GLY A 196 11.67 9.92 25.22
C GLY A 196 11.74 11.37 24.72
N LYS A 197 11.37 11.65 23.47
CA LYS A 197 11.32 13.03 22.94
C LYS A 197 10.04 13.73 23.35
N GLU A 198 10.12 15.05 23.49
CA GLU A 198 8.94 15.86 23.73
C GLU A 198 8.13 15.99 22.45
N VAL A 199 6.87 15.57 22.51
CA VAL A 199 5.92 15.61 21.42
C VAL A 199 4.83 16.61 21.74
N GLU A 200 4.59 17.53 20.82
CA GLU A 200 3.46 18.45 20.85
C GLU A 200 2.47 18.13 19.72
N VAL A 201 1.21 17.92 20.09
CA VAL A 201 0.13 17.69 19.13
C VAL A 201 -0.82 18.87 19.15
N HIS A 202 -1.16 19.35 17.96
CA HIS A 202 -2.09 20.44 17.74
C HIS A 202 -3.16 20.05 16.73
N ILE A 203 -4.37 20.59 16.88
CA ILE A 203 -5.33 20.67 15.79
C ILE A 203 -5.13 22.02 15.11
N LYS A 204 -4.53 21.99 13.93
CA LYS A 204 -4.22 23.17 13.14
C LYS A 204 -5.49 23.81 12.60
N SER A 205 -6.38 23.03 12.03
CA SER A 205 -7.57 23.53 11.34
C SER A 205 -8.63 22.46 11.09
N ILE A 206 -9.83 22.90 10.74
CA ILE A 206 -10.83 22.09 10.04
C ILE A 206 -10.87 22.54 8.58
N ALA A 207 -10.68 21.60 7.65
CA ALA A 207 -10.67 21.86 6.21
C ALA A 207 -11.93 21.28 5.56
N ILE A 208 -12.64 22.10 4.81
CA ILE A 208 -13.89 21.78 4.11
C ILE A 208 -13.55 21.72 2.62
N HIS A 209 -13.54 20.51 2.04
CA HIS A 209 -13.14 20.31 0.65
C HIS A 209 -14.34 20.27 -0.28
N GLU A 210 -14.28 20.95 -1.42
CA GLU A 210 -15.41 21.11 -2.35
C GLU A 210 -16.18 19.84 -2.74
N LYS A 211 -15.46 18.74 -3.00
CA LYS A 211 -16.08 17.55 -3.60
C LYS A 211 -16.56 16.47 -2.63
N ARG A 212 -15.87 16.22 -1.52
CA ARG A 212 -16.03 14.92 -0.84
C ARG A 212 -16.29 14.96 0.67
N HIS A 213 -15.61 15.83 1.41
CA HIS A 213 -15.65 15.74 2.87
C HIS A 213 -15.04 16.94 3.57
N VAL A 214 -15.37 17.04 4.86
CA VAL A 214 -14.61 17.77 5.86
C VAL A 214 -13.48 16.89 6.43
N SER A 215 -12.36 17.54 6.78
CA SER A 215 -11.17 16.94 7.39
C SER A 215 -10.75 17.72 8.62
N ILE A 216 -10.32 17.01 9.66
CA ILE A 216 -9.58 17.59 10.78
C ILE A 216 -8.09 17.55 10.46
N MET A 217 -7.41 18.69 10.52
CA MET A 217 -5.98 18.79 10.22
C MET A 217 -5.18 18.87 11.51
N TRP A 218 -4.37 17.86 11.75
CA TRP A 218 -3.48 17.73 12.89
C TRP A 218 -2.08 18.19 12.54
N THR A 219 -1.33 18.62 13.54
CA THR A 219 0.09 18.88 13.44
C THR A 219 0.78 18.26 14.64
N VAL A 220 1.73 17.37 14.37
CA VAL A 220 2.60 16.77 15.39
C VAL A 220 4.00 17.36 15.24
N LYS A 221 4.59 17.78 16.36
CA LYS A 221 5.97 18.28 16.42
C LYS A 221 6.74 17.49 17.45
N VAL A 222 7.91 17.00 17.06
CA VAL A 222 8.86 16.32 17.95
C VAL A 222 10.03 17.25 18.17
N LYS A 223 10.29 17.62 19.43
CA LYS A 223 11.35 18.56 19.82
C LYS A 223 12.64 17.84 20.19
N GLY A 224 13.77 18.53 20.07
CA GLY A 224 15.07 18.02 20.52
C GLY A 224 15.61 16.88 19.64
N VAL A 225 15.31 16.94 18.34
CA VAL A 225 15.82 15.99 17.35
C VAL A 225 17.15 16.54 16.81
N CYS A 226 18.25 15.91 17.21
CA CYS A 226 19.63 16.27 16.90
C CYS A 226 20.38 15.06 16.32
N ASN A 227 21.59 15.28 15.78
CA ASN A 227 22.49 14.23 15.26
C ASN A 227 21.82 13.32 14.21
N VAL A 228 20.99 13.92 13.35
CA VAL A 228 20.24 13.20 12.31
C VAL A 228 21.06 13.00 11.03
N PRO A 229 20.76 11.97 10.24
CA PRO A 229 21.35 11.80 8.92
C PRO A 229 21.18 13.04 8.04
N ARG A 230 22.23 13.39 7.28
CA ARG A 230 22.19 14.53 6.34
C ARG A 230 21.00 14.46 5.39
N VAL A 231 20.61 13.24 4.99
CA VAL A 231 19.52 12.98 4.04
C VAL A 231 18.17 13.52 4.51
N TRP A 232 17.96 13.69 5.82
CA TRP A 232 16.72 14.21 6.36
C TRP A 232 16.48 15.68 6.03
N SER A 233 17.57 16.44 5.85
CA SER A 233 17.57 17.86 5.49
C SER A 233 17.45 18.11 3.99
N PHE A 234 17.52 17.05 3.17
CA PHE A 234 17.50 17.23 1.72
C PHE A 234 16.17 17.79 1.21
N PRO A 235 16.20 18.60 0.13
CA PRO A 235 14.99 19.06 -0.55
C PRO A 235 14.11 17.89 -1.00
N LYS A 236 12.80 18.14 -1.10
CA LYS A 236 11.80 17.12 -1.51
C LYS A 236 12.18 16.42 -2.81
N VAL A 237 12.70 17.15 -3.80
CA VAL A 237 13.11 16.61 -5.10
C VAL A 237 14.25 15.59 -4.97
N VAL A 238 15.21 15.84 -4.08
CA VAL A 238 16.32 14.92 -3.83
C VAL A 238 15.82 13.67 -3.11
N LYS A 239 14.98 13.83 -2.07
CA LYS A 239 14.36 12.70 -1.37
C LYS A 239 13.53 11.82 -2.32
N GLN A 240 12.80 12.42 -3.26
CA GLN A 240 12.06 11.68 -4.29
C GLN A 240 12.98 10.80 -5.15
N ARG A 241 14.16 11.28 -5.54
CA ARG A 241 15.14 10.46 -6.28
C ARG A 241 15.63 9.28 -5.46
N ILE A 242 15.94 9.50 -4.18
CA ILE A 242 16.35 8.42 -3.25
C ILE A 242 15.23 7.38 -3.13
N ILE A 243 13.98 7.81 -2.95
CA ILE A 243 12.83 6.89 -2.87
C ILE A 243 12.69 6.06 -4.15
N VAL A 244 12.86 6.68 -5.32
CA VAL A 244 12.79 5.96 -6.60
C VAL A 244 13.88 4.89 -6.67
N ASP A 245 15.13 5.22 -6.33
CA ASP A 245 16.25 4.27 -6.28
C ASP A 245 15.99 3.10 -5.32
N GLU A 246 15.45 3.37 -4.12
CA GLU A 246 15.10 2.32 -3.16
C GLU A 246 13.99 1.38 -3.69
N ILE A 247 13.02 1.92 -4.44
CA ILE A 247 11.96 1.12 -5.07
C ILE A 247 12.51 0.30 -6.25
N GLU A 248 13.42 0.86 -7.04
CA GLU A 248 14.07 0.18 -8.17
C GLU A 248 14.94 -0.98 -7.69
N LYS A 249 15.82 -0.76 -6.71
CA LYS A 249 16.62 -1.82 -6.07
C LYS A 249 15.76 -2.91 -5.43
N ALA A 250 14.68 -2.52 -4.76
CA ALA A 250 13.73 -3.50 -4.23
C ALA A 250 13.11 -4.35 -5.36
N ASN A 251 12.80 -3.76 -6.52
CA ASN A 251 12.29 -4.48 -7.69
C ASN A 251 13.32 -5.41 -8.34
N GLU A 252 14.61 -5.07 -8.26
CA GLU A 252 15.74 -5.92 -8.69
C GLU A 252 15.98 -7.10 -7.74
N GLY A 253 15.30 -7.14 -6.60
CA GLY A 253 15.38 -8.23 -5.63
C GLY A 253 16.37 -7.98 -4.49
N GLU A 254 17.00 -6.80 -4.46
CA GLU A 254 17.81 -6.35 -3.34
C GLU A 254 16.91 -5.92 -2.18
N ILE A 255 16.45 -6.89 -1.38
CA ILE A 255 15.60 -6.63 -0.22
C ILE A 255 16.31 -7.19 1.02
N ASP A 256 16.97 -6.28 1.73
CA ASP A 256 17.52 -6.51 3.07
C ASP A 256 16.57 -5.98 4.16
N GLU A 257 16.92 -6.23 5.43
CA GLU A 257 16.11 -5.90 6.60
C GLU A 257 15.90 -4.38 6.74
N GLN A 258 16.94 -3.60 6.43
CA GLN A 258 16.91 -2.14 6.56
C GLN A 258 16.02 -1.52 5.48
N ARG A 259 16.16 -1.95 4.23
CA ARG A 259 15.33 -1.51 3.11
C ARG A 259 13.88 -1.94 3.31
N ALA A 260 13.65 -3.15 3.80
CA ALA A 260 12.30 -3.61 4.12
C ALA A 260 11.63 -2.72 5.16
N LEU A 261 12.32 -2.41 6.27
CA LEU A 261 11.82 -1.50 7.30
C LEU A 261 11.55 -0.09 6.74
N LYS A 262 12.52 0.49 6.02
CA LYS A 262 12.42 1.83 5.42
C LYS A 262 11.23 1.96 4.49
N LEU A 263 11.11 1.04 3.53
CA LEU A 263 10.05 1.05 2.52
C LEU A 263 8.68 0.71 3.13
N ALA A 264 8.62 -0.13 4.17
CA ALA A 264 7.39 -0.39 4.89
C ALA A 264 6.87 0.84 5.62
N LEU A 265 7.75 1.60 6.30
CA LEU A 265 7.36 2.85 6.95
C LEU A 265 6.99 3.93 5.95
N LEU A 266 7.74 4.03 4.86
CA LEU A 266 7.40 4.92 3.75
C LEU A 266 6.02 4.58 3.17
N TYR A 267 5.74 3.29 2.94
CA TYR A 267 4.44 2.82 2.45
C TYR A 267 3.34 3.14 3.46
N ALA A 268 3.56 2.83 4.75
CA ALA A 268 2.61 3.15 5.81
C ALA A 268 2.32 4.65 5.89
N ALA A 269 3.33 5.51 5.73
CA ALA A 269 3.15 6.97 5.72
C ALA A 269 2.44 7.44 4.44
N ASP A 270 3.06 7.27 3.27
CA ASP A 270 2.68 7.97 2.02
C ASP A 270 2.31 7.02 0.85
N GLY A 271 2.33 5.71 1.07
CA GLY A 271 1.85 4.73 0.09
C GLY A 271 0.35 4.80 -0.20
N GLU A 272 -0.05 4.25 -1.34
CA GLU A 272 -1.46 4.11 -1.74
C GLU A 272 -2.02 2.77 -1.30
N TYR A 273 -3.17 2.80 -0.62
CA TYR A 273 -3.84 1.59 -0.15
C TYR A 273 -4.69 1.01 -1.29
N PRO A 274 -4.43 -0.23 -1.75
CA PRO A 274 -5.06 -0.78 -2.95
C PRO A 274 -6.54 -1.18 -2.75
N GLY A 275 -7.08 -1.05 -1.53
CA GLY A 275 -8.43 -1.47 -1.16
C GLY A 275 -8.46 -2.79 -0.40
N SER A 276 -9.55 -3.06 0.33
CA SER A 276 -9.70 -4.28 1.17
C SER A 276 -9.83 -5.57 0.38
N ASN A 277 -10.28 -5.49 -0.89
CA ASN A 277 -10.55 -6.64 -1.76
C ASN A 277 -9.66 -6.65 -3.00
N SER A 278 -8.51 -5.98 -2.94
CA SER A 278 -7.61 -5.90 -4.09
C SER A 278 -6.87 -7.20 -4.28
N ALA A 279 -7.00 -7.81 -5.46
CA ALA A 279 -6.12 -8.90 -5.90
C ALA A 279 -4.69 -8.41 -6.18
N ARG A 280 -4.47 -7.09 -6.25
CA ARG A 280 -3.15 -6.49 -6.40
C ARG A 280 -2.34 -6.78 -5.15
N ARG A 281 -1.17 -7.39 -5.33
CA ARG A 281 -0.21 -7.74 -4.27
C ARG A 281 1.03 -6.86 -4.32
N VAL A 282 0.85 -5.57 -4.62
CA VAL A 282 1.93 -4.61 -4.87
C VAL A 282 1.90 -3.51 -3.81
N LEU A 283 3.07 -2.94 -3.51
CA LEU A 283 3.19 -1.71 -2.73
C LEU A 283 3.26 -0.53 -3.68
N GLU A 284 2.22 0.30 -3.72
CA GLU A 284 2.15 1.50 -4.55
C GLU A 284 2.53 2.75 -3.75
N PHE A 285 3.33 3.62 -4.36
CA PHE A 285 3.89 4.84 -3.78
C PHE A 285 3.60 6.04 -4.68
N ALA A 286 3.10 7.13 -4.10
CA ALA A 286 2.85 8.38 -4.80
C ALA A 286 4.12 9.26 -4.84
N VAL A 287 5.12 8.85 -5.61
CA VAL A 287 6.42 9.56 -5.66
C VAL A 287 6.42 10.65 -6.73
N GLY A 288 6.18 11.89 -6.31
CA GLY A 288 6.15 13.03 -7.23
C GLY A 288 4.85 13.08 -8.03
N ARG A 289 4.94 13.07 -9.37
CA ARG A 289 3.75 13.09 -10.27
C ARG A 289 3.39 11.70 -10.83
N ARG A 290 4.17 10.67 -10.52
CA ARG A 290 3.99 9.31 -11.07
C ARG A 290 3.83 8.31 -9.94
N SER A 291 2.88 7.39 -10.08
CA SER A 291 2.83 6.21 -9.22
C SER A 291 4.02 5.32 -9.51
N ARG A 292 4.67 4.84 -8.45
CA ARG A 292 5.72 3.80 -8.51
C ARG A 292 5.25 2.61 -7.70
N TRP A 293 5.63 1.42 -8.10
CA TRP A 293 5.24 0.21 -7.37
C TRP A 293 6.41 -0.74 -7.18
N ILE A 294 6.38 -1.46 -6.05
CA ILE A 294 7.16 -2.67 -5.85
C ILE A 294 6.32 -3.83 -6.37
N ARG A 295 6.90 -4.66 -7.23
CA ARG A 295 6.25 -5.82 -7.86
C ARG A 295 5.82 -6.85 -6.80
N THR A 296 4.94 -7.75 -7.21
CA THR A 296 4.26 -8.67 -6.29
C THR A 296 5.19 -9.53 -5.44
N GLU A 297 6.17 -10.18 -6.07
CA GLU A 297 7.09 -11.09 -5.40
C GLU A 297 7.94 -10.34 -4.36
N GLN A 298 8.45 -9.18 -4.77
CA GLN A 298 9.25 -8.27 -3.97
C GLN A 298 8.44 -7.68 -2.81
N SER A 299 7.18 -7.32 -3.04
CA SER A 299 6.27 -6.83 -2.00
C SER A 299 5.99 -7.88 -0.93
N VAL A 300 5.77 -9.14 -1.33
CA VAL A 300 5.58 -10.26 -0.41
C VAL A 300 6.86 -10.55 0.37
N ARG A 301 8.01 -10.59 -0.30
CA ARG A 301 9.31 -10.80 0.36
C ARG A 301 9.61 -9.72 1.39
N LEU A 302 9.39 -8.46 1.03
CA LEU A 302 9.53 -7.31 1.91
C LEU A 302 8.62 -7.42 3.14
N ALA A 303 7.34 -7.72 2.92
CA ALA A 303 6.35 -7.85 3.99
C ALA A 303 6.70 -9.00 4.96
N LYS A 304 7.16 -10.15 4.44
CA LYS A 304 7.63 -11.28 5.25
C LYS A 304 8.83 -10.90 6.08
N LEU A 305 9.86 -10.32 5.45
CA LEU A 305 11.08 -9.93 6.14
C LEU A 305 10.79 -8.91 7.24
N LEU A 306 9.93 -7.92 6.97
CA LEU A 306 9.49 -6.97 7.99
C LEU A 306 8.79 -7.65 9.17
N LEU A 307 7.90 -8.61 8.91
CA LEU A 307 7.15 -9.29 9.96
C LEU A 307 8.04 -10.24 10.78
N GLU A 308 9.04 -10.85 10.16
CA GLU A 308 10.05 -11.67 10.85
C GLU A 308 10.95 -10.82 11.74
N LYS A 309 11.38 -9.67 11.23
CA LYS A 309 12.47 -8.87 11.80
C LYS A 309 12.00 -7.76 12.74
N ALA A 310 10.91 -7.10 12.40
CA ALA A 310 10.31 -6.01 13.18
C ALA A 310 8.79 -6.19 13.37
N PRO A 311 8.31 -7.35 13.87
CA PRO A 311 6.87 -7.61 14.03
C PRO A 311 6.16 -6.55 14.88
N GLN A 312 6.85 -6.01 15.89
CA GLN A 312 6.33 -5.00 16.79
C GLN A 312 6.00 -3.68 16.09
N VAL A 313 6.70 -3.32 15.02
CA VAL A 313 6.39 -2.13 14.21
C VAL A 313 5.07 -2.31 13.49
N VAL A 314 4.89 -3.46 12.82
CA VAL A 314 3.64 -3.79 12.11
C VAL A 314 2.48 -3.86 13.10
N ALA A 315 2.65 -4.56 14.22
CA ALA A 315 1.64 -4.69 15.27
C ALA A 315 1.22 -3.32 15.84
N PHE A 316 2.17 -2.43 16.09
CA PHE A 316 1.90 -1.09 16.63
C PHE A 316 1.17 -0.20 15.63
N LEU A 317 1.57 -0.20 14.35
CA LEU A 317 0.87 0.53 13.30
C LEU A 317 -0.52 -0.04 13.05
N CYS A 318 -0.70 -1.37 13.05
CA CYS A 318 -2.00 -2.02 12.95
C CYS A 318 -2.94 -1.62 14.08
N ALA A 319 -2.43 -1.55 15.32
CA ALA A 319 -3.19 -1.11 16.49
C ALA A 319 -3.69 0.33 16.37
N SER A 320 -2.95 1.20 15.67
CA SER A 320 -3.39 2.56 15.36
C SER A 320 -4.53 2.61 14.33
N GLY A 321 -4.90 1.48 13.71
CA GLY A 321 -5.86 1.45 12.60
C GLY A 321 -5.25 1.74 11.23
N CYS A 322 -3.92 1.66 11.09
CA CYS A 322 -3.24 1.84 9.82
C CYS A 322 -3.59 0.70 8.85
N ARG A 323 -4.46 0.97 7.87
CA ARG A 323 -4.86 0.01 6.83
C ARG A 323 -3.68 -0.49 5.99
N LYS A 324 -2.66 0.35 5.80
CA LYS A 324 -1.46 0.02 5.02
C LYS A 324 -0.56 -0.97 5.78
N ALA A 325 -0.45 -0.84 7.10
CA ALA A 325 0.21 -1.84 7.92
C ALA A 325 -0.58 -3.17 7.97
N GLN A 326 -1.91 -3.11 8.02
CA GLN A 326 -2.76 -4.31 7.94
C GLN A 326 -2.59 -5.02 6.58
N TYR A 327 -2.46 -4.25 5.50
CA TYR A 327 -2.17 -4.79 4.18
C TYR A 327 -0.79 -5.46 4.12
N LEU A 328 0.25 -4.84 4.68
CA LEU A 328 1.58 -5.44 4.81
C LEU A 328 1.51 -6.77 5.59
N ALA A 329 0.81 -6.80 6.72
CA ALA A 329 0.62 -8.03 7.50
C ALA A 329 -0.07 -9.13 6.67
N ARG A 330 -1.10 -8.79 5.89
CA ARG A 330 -1.76 -9.74 4.98
C ARG A 330 -0.86 -10.22 3.85
N LEU A 331 -0.03 -9.33 3.28
CA LEU A 331 0.93 -9.69 2.24
C LEU A 331 1.97 -10.69 2.76
N ALA A 332 2.39 -10.58 4.03
CA ALA A 332 3.35 -11.51 4.62
C ALA A 332 2.80 -12.95 4.72
N LEU A 333 1.47 -13.12 4.85
CA LEU A 333 0.81 -14.43 4.87
C LEU A 333 0.71 -15.09 3.49
N VAL A 334 1.00 -14.36 2.42
CA VAL A 334 0.97 -14.91 1.08
C VAL A 334 2.16 -15.85 0.91
N GLU A 335 1.90 -17.11 0.54
CA GLU A 335 2.96 -18.01 0.11
C GLU A 335 3.73 -17.37 -1.05
N SER A 336 5.03 -17.20 -0.85
CA SER A 336 5.93 -16.75 -1.90
C SER A 336 5.89 -17.85 -2.95
N ARG A 337 5.47 -17.53 -4.18
CA ARG A 337 5.69 -18.43 -5.30
C ARG A 337 7.18 -18.72 -5.31
N LYS A 338 7.57 -19.97 -5.03
CA LYS A 338 8.98 -20.37 -5.07
C LYS A 338 9.58 -19.87 -6.39
N PRO A 339 10.84 -19.40 -6.39
CA PRO A 339 11.52 -18.97 -7.62
C PRO A 339 11.33 -20.03 -8.70
N ARG A 340 11.16 -19.61 -9.96
CA ARG A 340 10.91 -20.50 -11.12
C ARG A 340 11.84 -21.72 -11.19
N ALA A 341 13.06 -21.64 -10.63
CA ALA A 341 14.01 -22.75 -10.52
C ALA A 341 13.48 -23.97 -9.71
N ALA A 342 12.65 -23.76 -8.68
CA ALA A 342 12.16 -24.86 -7.84
C ALA A 342 11.07 -25.72 -8.50
N ARG A 343 10.47 -25.28 -9.63
CA ARG A 343 9.52 -26.12 -10.38
C ARG A 343 10.21 -27.15 -11.28
N GLN A 344 11.47 -26.93 -11.67
CA GLN A 344 12.29 -27.94 -12.32
C GLN A 344 12.63 -29.09 -11.35
N GLN A 345 12.86 -28.78 -10.06
CA GLN A 345 13.17 -29.78 -9.02
C GLN A 345 11.98 -30.64 -8.56
N HIS A 346 10.75 -30.35 -9.00
CA HIS A 346 9.56 -31.07 -8.55
C HIS A 346 8.91 -31.92 -9.66
N GLY A 347 9.65 -32.27 -10.71
CA GLY A 347 9.15 -33.17 -11.77
C GLY A 347 7.95 -32.63 -12.54
N PHE A 348 7.71 -31.32 -12.58
CA PHE A 348 6.55 -30.73 -13.29
C PHE A 348 6.76 -30.59 -14.80
N TYR A 349 7.92 -31.00 -15.31
CA TYR A 349 8.28 -30.89 -16.71
C TYR A 349 8.94 -32.16 -17.19
N ALA A 350 8.75 -32.48 -18.47
CA ALA A 350 9.42 -33.57 -19.16
C ALA A 350 10.28 -33.02 -20.31
N PRO A 351 11.51 -33.54 -20.51
CA PRO A 351 12.29 -33.26 -21.71
C PRO A 351 11.68 -34.01 -22.90
N ILE A 352 11.31 -33.27 -23.96
CA ILE A 352 10.70 -33.82 -25.17
C ILE A 352 11.28 -33.07 -26.38
N ALA A 353 11.95 -33.80 -27.27
CA ALA A 353 12.58 -33.26 -28.49
C ALA A 353 13.43 -31.99 -28.23
N GLY A 354 14.23 -32.03 -27.16
CA GLY A 354 15.11 -30.92 -26.75
C GLY A 354 14.41 -29.71 -26.12
N ALA A 355 13.13 -29.81 -25.74
CA ALA A 355 12.41 -28.76 -25.01
C ALA A 355 11.78 -29.29 -23.72
N MET A 356 11.55 -28.40 -22.75
CA MET A 356 10.90 -28.74 -21.47
C MET A 356 9.39 -28.46 -21.55
N LEU A 357 8.59 -29.52 -21.60
CA LEU A 357 7.13 -29.42 -21.66
C LEU A 357 6.53 -29.60 -20.26
N ASN A 358 5.47 -28.85 -19.96
CA ASN A 358 4.81 -28.91 -18.65
C ASN A 358 3.92 -30.14 -18.56
N LEU A 359 4.13 -30.98 -17.54
CA LEU A 359 3.31 -32.16 -17.28
C LEU A 359 1.99 -31.77 -16.61
N VAL A 360 0.90 -32.31 -17.15
CA VAL A 360 -0.45 -32.07 -16.67
C VAL A 360 -1.13 -33.41 -16.44
N ILE A 361 -1.82 -33.53 -15.30
CA ILE A 361 -2.67 -34.67 -14.99
C ILE A 361 -4.13 -34.24 -15.05
N VAL A 362 -4.94 -35.00 -15.76
CA VAL A 362 -6.40 -34.88 -15.74
C VAL A 362 -6.95 -36.11 -15.06
N THR A 363 -7.86 -35.88 -14.12
CA THR A 363 -8.54 -36.92 -13.35
C THR A 363 -10.03 -36.86 -13.65
N THR A 364 -10.60 -37.99 -14.08
CA THR A 364 -12.03 -38.15 -14.31
C THR A 364 -12.58 -39.05 -13.21
N GLY A 365 -13.21 -38.43 -12.21
CA GLY A 365 -13.59 -39.10 -10.96
C GLY A 365 -12.37 -39.60 -10.17
N ASP A 366 -12.60 -40.60 -9.32
CA ASP A 366 -11.55 -41.23 -8.49
C ASP A 366 -10.86 -42.42 -9.19
N GLU A 367 -11.34 -42.81 -10.37
CA GLU A 367 -10.94 -44.06 -11.00
C GLU A 367 -9.97 -43.91 -12.16
N TYR A 368 -9.96 -42.75 -12.84
CA TYR A 368 -9.20 -42.54 -14.06
C TYR A 368 -8.34 -41.29 -13.97
N ALA A 369 -7.05 -41.46 -14.24
CA ALA A 369 -6.10 -40.38 -14.39
C ALA A 369 -5.27 -40.59 -15.66
N TYR A 370 -5.08 -39.53 -16.45
CA TYR A 370 -4.14 -39.54 -17.55
C TYR A 370 -3.20 -38.33 -17.49
N ILE A 371 -2.01 -38.51 -18.05
CA ILE A 371 -0.96 -37.50 -18.10
C ILE A 371 -0.70 -37.07 -19.54
N TYR A 372 -0.44 -35.78 -19.75
CA TYR A 372 0.05 -35.26 -21.01
C TYR A 372 1.06 -34.15 -20.74
N ALA A 373 1.90 -33.86 -21.73
CA ALA A 373 2.87 -32.78 -21.66
C ALA A 373 2.44 -31.67 -22.61
N ARG A 374 2.55 -30.40 -22.23
CA ARG A 374 2.21 -29.29 -23.13
C ARG A 374 3.11 -28.08 -22.99
N MET A 375 3.19 -27.31 -24.07
CA MET A 375 3.74 -25.95 -24.05
C MET A 375 2.95 -25.00 -24.95
N PRO A 376 2.86 -23.70 -24.61
CA PRO A 376 2.30 -22.71 -25.51
C PRO A 376 3.09 -22.68 -26.82
N VAL A 377 2.40 -22.59 -27.96
CA VAL A 377 3.06 -22.47 -29.28
C VAL A 377 4.02 -21.28 -29.32
N SER A 378 3.66 -20.17 -28.66
CA SER A 378 4.52 -18.98 -28.53
C SER A 378 5.85 -19.21 -27.79
N ASN A 379 5.97 -20.32 -27.06
CA ASN A 379 7.14 -20.65 -26.25
C ASN A 379 7.97 -21.78 -26.85
N ALA A 380 7.51 -22.38 -27.95
CA ALA A 380 8.24 -23.47 -28.61
C ALA A 380 9.50 -22.91 -29.30
N PRO A 381 10.67 -23.57 -29.18
CA PRO A 381 11.82 -23.27 -30.01
C PRO A 381 11.45 -23.34 -31.50
N GLN A 382 12.08 -22.51 -32.32
CA GLN A 382 11.84 -22.52 -33.76
C GLN A 382 12.17 -23.91 -34.34
N GLY A 383 11.23 -24.48 -35.11
CA GLY A 383 11.37 -25.82 -35.69
C GLY A 383 11.14 -26.99 -34.72
N TRP A 384 10.67 -26.73 -33.49
CA TRP A 384 10.49 -27.80 -32.50
C TRP A 384 9.38 -28.79 -32.90
N TYR A 385 8.28 -28.33 -33.50
CA TYR A 385 7.17 -29.20 -33.87
C TYR A 385 7.62 -30.24 -34.91
N GLU A 386 8.32 -29.77 -35.94
CA GLU A 386 8.87 -30.59 -37.01
C GLU A 386 9.86 -31.60 -36.44
N ARG A 387 10.78 -31.15 -35.58
CA ARG A 387 11.74 -32.04 -34.90
C ARG A 387 11.06 -33.09 -34.03
N ALA A 388 10.05 -32.71 -33.25
CA ALA A 388 9.33 -33.65 -32.40
C ALA A 388 8.65 -34.74 -33.23
N VAL A 389 8.03 -34.37 -34.36
CA VAL A 389 7.43 -35.34 -35.27
C VAL A 389 8.49 -36.24 -35.94
N GLU A 390 9.64 -35.68 -36.34
CA GLU A 390 10.78 -36.45 -36.89
C GLU A 390 11.36 -37.46 -35.90
N GLU A 391 11.41 -37.09 -34.62
CA GLU A 391 11.85 -37.97 -33.51
C GLU A 391 10.80 -39.01 -33.10
N GLY A 392 9.63 -39.06 -33.75
CA GLY A 392 8.59 -40.07 -33.51
C GLY A 392 7.50 -39.65 -32.52
N TRP A 393 7.49 -38.41 -32.04
CA TRP A 393 6.48 -37.94 -31.09
C TRP A 393 5.12 -37.68 -31.77
N THR A 394 4.04 -38.10 -31.11
CA THR A 394 2.70 -37.63 -31.45
C THR A 394 2.47 -36.26 -30.83
N VAL A 395 2.28 -35.22 -31.64
CA VAL A 395 2.02 -33.85 -31.16
C VAL A 395 0.68 -33.33 -31.67
N ASN A 396 -0.21 -32.99 -30.73
CA ASN A 396 -1.50 -32.36 -31.01
C ASN A 396 -1.41 -30.84 -30.86
N VAL A 397 -2.09 -30.10 -31.75
CA VAL A 397 -2.26 -28.65 -31.60
C VAL A 397 -3.64 -28.38 -31.01
N VAL A 398 -3.67 -27.94 -29.75
CA VAL A 398 -4.92 -27.73 -29.00
C VAL A 398 -5.11 -26.27 -28.61
N ARG A 399 -6.35 -25.79 -28.64
CA ARG A 399 -6.71 -24.45 -28.18
C ARG A 399 -7.35 -24.53 -26.80
N ASN A 400 -6.74 -23.88 -25.80
CA ASN A 400 -7.28 -23.79 -24.45
C ASN A 400 -7.31 -22.32 -23.99
N ALA A 401 -8.50 -21.85 -23.59
CA ALA A 401 -8.74 -20.48 -23.12
C ALA A 401 -8.15 -19.39 -24.06
N GLY A 402 -8.30 -19.59 -25.38
CA GLY A 402 -7.81 -18.64 -26.40
C GLY A 402 -6.32 -18.72 -26.73
N THR A 403 -5.55 -19.60 -26.07
CA THR A 403 -4.12 -19.82 -26.36
C THR A 403 -3.93 -21.16 -27.06
N LEU A 404 -3.04 -21.20 -28.06
CA LEU A 404 -2.64 -22.44 -28.76
C LEU A 404 -1.49 -23.12 -28.01
N TYR A 405 -1.59 -24.45 -27.89
CA TYR A 405 -0.59 -25.30 -27.26
C TYR A 405 -0.20 -26.44 -28.20
N TYR A 406 1.07 -26.82 -28.14
CA TYR A 406 1.51 -28.16 -28.53
C TYR A 406 1.32 -29.09 -27.33
N GLU A 407 0.70 -30.24 -27.55
CA GLU A 407 0.36 -31.22 -26.53
C GLU A 407 0.81 -32.61 -26.98
N VAL A 408 1.58 -33.30 -26.13
CA VAL A 408 1.99 -34.69 -26.32
C VAL A 408 1.11 -35.57 -25.43
N PRO A 409 0.32 -36.48 -26.01
CA PRO A 409 -0.62 -37.31 -25.28
C PRO A 409 0.09 -38.43 -24.50
N GLN A 410 -0.63 -39.03 -23.55
CA GLN A 410 -0.09 -40.08 -22.67
C GLN A 410 0.56 -41.23 -23.40
N ASP A 411 -0.08 -41.73 -24.46
CA ASP A 411 0.37 -42.95 -25.13
C ASP A 411 1.75 -42.74 -25.76
N SER A 412 1.96 -41.58 -26.39
CA SER A 412 3.28 -41.20 -26.94
C SER A 412 4.31 -40.95 -25.84
N LEU A 413 3.92 -40.36 -24.70
CA LEU A 413 4.81 -40.23 -23.53
C LEU A 413 5.26 -41.59 -22.99
N PHE A 414 4.36 -42.57 -22.93
CA PHE A 414 4.61 -43.88 -22.34
C PHE A 414 5.45 -44.76 -23.26
N GLU A 415 5.21 -44.68 -24.57
CA GLU A 415 6.01 -45.34 -25.59
C GLU A 415 7.48 -44.91 -25.45
N HIS A 416 7.75 -43.61 -25.47
CA HIS A 416 9.11 -43.08 -25.37
C HIS A 416 9.73 -43.31 -23.98
N ALA A 417 8.93 -43.24 -22.90
CA ALA A 417 9.43 -43.48 -21.54
C ALA A 417 9.83 -44.94 -21.28
N SER A 418 9.36 -45.88 -22.10
CA SER A 418 9.80 -47.28 -22.00
C SER A 418 11.25 -47.49 -22.47
N GLU A 419 11.79 -46.53 -23.22
CA GLU A 419 13.14 -46.57 -23.79
C GLU A 419 14.05 -45.46 -23.22
N ASP A 420 13.49 -44.35 -22.74
CA ASP A 420 14.19 -43.20 -22.16
C ASP A 420 14.07 -43.15 -20.62
N PRO A 421 15.15 -43.46 -19.88
CA PRO A 421 15.18 -43.40 -18.42
C PRO A 421 14.90 -42.01 -17.83
N GLU A 422 15.38 -40.94 -18.45
CA GLU A 422 15.21 -39.57 -17.91
C GLU A 422 13.76 -39.11 -18.02
N LEU A 423 13.12 -39.45 -19.13
CA LEU A 423 11.69 -39.21 -19.32
C LEU A 423 10.85 -40.04 -18.34
N TRP A 424 11.18 -41.32 -18.16
CA TRP A 424 10.50 -42.18 -17.20
C TRP A 424 10.57 -41.61 -15.78
N GLU A 425 11.77 -41.20 -15.34
CA GLU A 425 12.00 -40.61 -14.01
C GLU A 425 11.17 -39.33 -13.79
N ALA A 426 11.10 -38.47 -14.81
CA ALA A 426 10.31 -37.25 -14.77
C ALA A 426 8.80 -37.55 -14.64
N LEU A 427 8.28 -38.50 -15.42
CA LEU A 427 6.87 -38.91 -15.35
C LEU A 427 6.54 -39.62 -14.02
N TYR A 428 7.43 -40.48 -13.54
CA TYR A 428 7.28 -41.21 -12.29
C TYR A 428 7.26 -40.27 -11.08
N SER A 429 8.25 -39.37 -11.00
CA SER A 429 8.32 -38.34 -9.96
C SER A 429 7.07 -37.46 -9.93
N PHE A 430 6.58 -37.06 -11.10
CA PHE A 430 5.35 -36.29 -11.22
C PHE A 430 4.12 -37.08 -10.73
N ALA A 431 3.97 -38.33 -11.18
CA ALA A 431 2.85 -39.18 -10.80
C ALA A 431 2.84 -39.45 -9.30
N LEU A 432 4.00 -39.72 -8.70
CA LEU A 432 4.17 -39.94 -7.26
C LEU A 432 3.78 -38.69 -6.46
N ALA A 433 4.26 -37.52 -6.87
CA ALA A 433 3.91 -36.24 -6.24
C ALA A 433 2.40 -35.94 -6.35
N LYS A 434 1.75 -36.34 -7.45
CA LYS A 434 0.30 -36.17 -7.62
C LYS A 434 -0.52 -37.22 -6.86
N ALA A 435 -0.02 -38.44 -6.69
CA ALA A 435 -0.68 -39.51 -5.95
C ALA A 435 -0.86 -39.19 -4.46
N GLN A 436 0.02 -38.37 -3.87
CA GLN A 436 -0.15 -37.86 -2.52
C GLN A 436 -1.37 -36.93 -2.37
N ALA A 437 -1.75 -36.22 -3.44
CA ALA A 437 -2.86 -35.27 -3.44
C ALA A 437 -4.15 -35.80 -4.07
N LYS A 438 -4.06 -36.82 -4.93
CA LYS A 438 -5.19 -37.39 -5.69
C LYS A 438 -5.09 -38.92 -5.75
N PRO A 439 -6.02 -39.67 -5.14
CA PRO A 439 -6.00 -41.13 -5.13
C PRO A 439 -5.96 -41.77 -6.53
N ALA A 440 -6.67 -41.19 -7.51
CA ALA A 440 -6.71 -41.67 -8.90
C ALA A 440 -5.33 -41.74 -9.57
N ALA A 441 -4.36 -40.92 -9.14
CA ALA A 441 -3.02 -40.91 -9.69
C ALA A 441 -2.15 -42.09 -9.24
N LYS A 442 -2.56 -42.88 -8.22
CA LYS A 442 -1.87 -44.11 -7.81
C LYS A 442 -1.84 -45.14 -8.94
N LYS A 443 -2.93 -45.27 -9.72
CA LYS A 443 -2.98 -46.15 -10.89
C LYS A 443 -1.98 -45.73 -11.98
N LEU A 444 -1.67 -44.44 -12.07
CA LEU A 444 -0.68 -43.94 -13.03
C LEU A 444 0.75 -44.32 -12.60
N VAL A 445 1.04 -44.26 -11.30
CA VAL A 445 2.31 -44.74 -10.71
C VAL A 445 2.49 -46.23 -11.01
N GLU A 446 1.45 -47.04 -10.79
CA GLU A 446 1.49 -48.49 -11.09
C GLU A 446 1.73 -48.78 -12.57
N LYS A 447 1.13 -47.99 -13.49
CA LYS A 447 1.36 -48.15 -14.93
C LYS A 447 2.79 -47.79 -15.33
N LEU A 448 3.35 -46.72 -14.78
CA LEU A 448 4.73 -46.31 -15.06
C LEU A 448 5.74 -47.35 -14.56
N LEU A 449 5.51 -47.96 -13.39
CA LEU A 449 6.37 -49.05 -12.88
C LEU A 449 6.44 -50.26 -13.82
N ARG A 450 5.37 -50.53 -14.60
CA ARG A 450 5.35 -51.65 -15.56
C ARG A 450 6.19 -51.41 -16.81
N ILE A 451 6.48 -50.14 -17.12
CA ILE A 451 7.26 -49.75 -18.30
C ILE A 451 8.64 -49.19 -17.93
N LYS A 452 9.13 -49.50 -16.72
CA LYS A 452 10.41 -48.98 -16.22
C LYS A 452 11.59 -49.50 -17.06
N PRO A 453 12.40 -48.63 -17.67
CA PRO A 453 13.61 -49.05 -18.37
C PRO A 453 14.70 -49.47 -17.37
N ALA A 454 15.56 -50.40 -17.77
CA ALA A 454 16.55 -51.04 -16.88
C ALA A 454 17.56 -50.07 -16.22
N ARG A 455 17.71 -48.85 -16.74
CA ARG A 455 18.65 -47.82 -16.27
C ARG A 455 18.00 -46.72 -15.42
N ALA A 456 16.69 -46.74 -15.22
CA ALA A 456 15.97 -45.71 -14.46
C ALA A 456 16.07 -45.90 -12.94
N GLN A 457 16.22 -44.80 -12.21
CA GLN A 457 16.21 -44.72 -10.75
C GLN A 457 14.82 -44.34 -10.23
N GLU A 458 14.41 -44.90 -9.09
CA GLU A 458 13.10 -44.62 -8.46
C GLU A 458 13.09 -43.34 -7.62
#